data_AF-A0A538T8U7-F1
#
_entry.id   AF-A0A538T8U7-F1
#
_cell.length_a   1.000
_cell.length_b   1.000
_cell.length_c   1.000
_cell.angle_alpha   90.00
_cell.angle_beta   90.00
_cell.angle_gamma   90.00
#
_symmetry.space_group_name_H-M   'P 1'
#
loop_
_entity.id
_entity.type
_entity.pdbx_description
1 polymer ?
#
loop_
_entity_poly.entity_id
_entity_poly.type
_entity_poly.pdbx_seq_one_letter_code
_entity_poly.pdbx_strand_id
1 'polypeptide(L)'
;MKRFLMLILGSAIAITVAGAAMAQSSDPASGKSDAQATDKAKETTPPSATPPPDAGTTPVTPPPASATVNERAAAKSNPAIERVKERGLKVSTKERADIDKKLDEIERQIENEATSKGDAAVAGRIAGEFSMTADALTAERNQFSRGWGEILVAHTLFANAKSDVTFADILQMRNQGMGWAVIAHGLGLRLGEVVGAVKTEGRVAMGLAKGDGKPATIHASTGANAKAGAKVNAGKTSTSAGTGIGVGVDIDKAAKGTK
;
A
#
# COMPACT_ATOMS: atom_id res chain seq x y z
N MET A 1 11.07 -8.99 28.23
CA MET A 1 9.63 -9.23 28.47
C MET A 1 8.93 -7.90 28.75
N LYS A 2 8.09 -7.44 27.82
CA LYS A 2 6.96 -6.51 28.04
C LYS A 2 6.15 -6.48 26.74
N ARG A 3 4.94 -7.00 26.82
CA ARG A 3 3.98 -7.17 25.73
C ARG A 3 3.21 -5.85 25.61
N PHE A 4 3.28 -5.18 24.46
CA PHE A 4 2.44 -4.00 24.22
C PHE A 4 1.15 -4.42 23.53
N LEU A 5 0.09 -4.10 24.27
CA LEU A 5 -1.32 -4.33 24.07
C LEU A 5 -1.81 -3.68 22.75
N MET A 6 -2.46 -4.46 21.89
CA MET A 6 -3.29 -3.95 20.80
C MET A 6 -4.44 -3.11 21.38
N LEU A 7 -4.56 -1.87 20.91
CA LEU A 7 -5.73 -1.03 21.14
C LEU A 7 -6.43 -0.86 19.80
N ILE A 8 -7.46 -1.68 19.58
CA ILE A 8 -8.39 -1.58 18.47
C ILE A 8 -9.26 -0.35 18.74
N LEU A 9 -8.99 0.75 18.06
CA LEU A 9 -9.85 1.92 18.08
C LEU A 9 -10.78 1.85 16.87
N GLY A 10 -11.96 1.26 17.10
CA GLY A 10 -13.08 1.30 16.16
C GLY A 10 -13.59 2.73 16.04
N SER A 11 -13.31 3.37 14.91
CA SER A 11 -13.87 4.68 14.58
C SER A 11 -15.16 4.46 13.79
N ALA A 12 -16.30 4.70 14.45
CA ALA A 12 -17.59 4.79 13.79
C ALA A 12 -17.69 6.18 13.14
N ILE A 13 -17.50 6.23 11.81
CA ILE A 13 -17.77 7.45 11.04
C ILE A 13 -19.26 7.48 10.72
N ALA A 14 -19.97 8.43 11.32
CA ALA A 14 -21.33 8.78 10.94
C ALA A 14 -21.30 9.45 9.56
N ILE A 15 -21.93 8.82 8.57
CA ILE A 15 -22.11 9.35 7.22
C ILE A 15 -23.34 10.26 7.24
N THR A 16 -23.14 11.57 7.20
CA THR A 16 -24.20 12.56 6.95
C THR A 16 -24.38 12.72 5.44
N VAL A 17 -25.42 12.10 4.89
CA VAL A 17 -25.84 12.32 3.50
C VAL A 17 -26.68 13.60 3.45
N ALA A 18 -26.13 14.67 2.89
CA ALA A 18 -26.92 15.84 2.51
C ALA A 18 -27.60 15.55 1.17
N GLY A 19 -28.90 15.24 1.22
CA GLY A 19 -29.73 15.05 0.03
C GLY A 19 -30.03 16.40 -0.63
N ALA A 20 -29.56 16.58 -1.86
CA ALA A 20 -30.04 17.64 -2.75
C ALA A 20 -31.30 17.14 -3.45
N ALA A 21 -32.46 17.64 -3.01
CA ALA A 21 -33.73 17.48 -3.72
C ALA A 21 -33.76 18.47 -4.89
N MET A 22 -33.72 17.95 -6.12
CA MET A 22 -34.07 18.69 -7.32
C MET A 22 -35.40 18.14 -7.82
N ALA A 23 -36.43 18.98 -7.73
CA ALA A 23 -37.77 18.76 -8.24
C ALA A 23 -37.85 19.20 -9.71
N GLN A 24 -38.54 18.41 -10.56
CA GLN A 24 -39.22 18.81 -11.81
C GLN A 24 -39.92 17.55 -12.36
N SER A 25 -41.20 17.30 -12.07
CA SER A 25 -42.44 17.88 -12.63
C SER A 25 -42.85 17.32 -14.02
N SER A 26 -44.00 16.62 -14.00
CA SER A 26 -45.12 16.66 -14.97
C SER A 26 -45.17 15.69 -16.17
N ASP A 27 -45.92 14.57 -15.97
CA ASP A 27 -47.20 14.18 -16.65
C ASP A 27 -47.31 13.96 -18.19
N PRO A 28 -48.37 13.33 -18.74
CA PRO A 28 -48.76 11.90 -18.72
C PRO A 28 -48.96 11.31 -20.15
N ALA A 29 -49.27 10.00 -20.27
CA ALA A 29 -50.41 9.45 -21.05
C ALA A 29 -50.28 7.95 -21.41
N SER A 30 -51.27 7.20 -20.90
CA SER A 30 -52.09 6.21 -21.62
C SER A 30 -51.50 4.89 -22.13
N GLY A 31 -52.02 3.76 -21.58
CA GLY A 31 -52.36 2.61 -22.40
C GLY A 31 -52.45 1.22 -21.75
N LYS A 32 -53.60 0.92 -21.11
CA LYS A 32 -54.36 -0.36 -21.07
C LYS A 32 -53.69 -1.67 -20.56
N SER A 33 -54.18 -2.22 -19.43
CA SER A 33 -55.17 -3.35 -19.32
C SER A 33 -54.47 -4.71 -19.45
N ASP A 34 -54.58 -5.69 -18.54
CA ASP A 34 -55.74 -6.34 -17.89
C ASP A 34 -55.35 -6.86 -16.47
N ALA A 35 -56.18 -6.71 -15.42
CA ALA A 35 -57.17 -7.68 -14.89
C ALA A 35 -56.56 -9.09 -14.58
N GLN A 36 -56.76 -9.75 -13.43
CA GLN A 36 -57.94 -9.86 -12.58
C GLN A 36 -57.66 -10.68 -11.29
N ALA A 37 -58.40 -10.34 -10.22
CA ALA A 37 -58.93 -11.15 -9.08
C ALA A 37 -57.99 -11.88 -8.11
N THR A 38 -57.91 -11.51 -6.82
CA THR A 38 -58.85 -11.64 -5.67
C THR A 38 -59.01 -13.05 -5.11
N ASP A 39 -58.69 -13.24 -3.81
CA ASP A 39 -59.73 -13.29 -2.76
C ASP A 39 -59.19 -13.28 -1.31
N LYS A 40 -59.81 -12.39 -0.52
CA LYS A 40 -60.30 -12.44 0.89
C LYS A 40 -59.58 -13.28 1.96
N ALA A 41 -59.13 -12.72 3.10
CA ALA A 41 -59.81 -11.97 4.19
C ALA A 41 -60.15 -12.85 5.42
N LYS A 42 -59.62 -12.51 6.62
CA LYS A 42 -60.45 -12.28 7.83
C LYS A 42 -59.70 -11.63 9.01
N GLU A 43 -60.16 -10.42 9.26
CA GLU A 43 -60.25 -9.58 10.47
C GLU A 43 -60.33 -10.27 11.86
N THR A 44 -59.71 -9.65 12.89
CA THR A 44 -60.36 -9.22 14.16
C THR A 44 -59.41 -8.40 15.05
N THR A 45 -59.96 -7.38 15.72
CA THR A 45 -59.32 -6.24 16.41
C THR A 45 -59.35 -6.39 17.97
N PRO A 46 -59.21 -5.34 18.82
CA PRO A 46 -58.13 -5.12 19.81
C PRO A 46 -58.70 -5.17 21.28
N PRO A 47 -58.04 -4.74 22.41
CA PRO A 47 -57.57 -3.36 22.69
C PRO A 47 -56.30 -3.24 23.59
N SER A 48 -55.73 -2.02 23.70
CA SER A 48 -55.68 -1.25 24.97
C SER A 48 -54.38 -0.44 25.22
N ALA A 49 -54.63 0.81 25.61
CA ALA A 49 -53.89 1.69 26.53
C ALA A 49 -52.57 2.36 26.13
N THR A 50 -52.72 3.64 25.76
CA THR A 50 -51.80 4.78 25.90
C THR A 50 -51.29 4.98 27.34
N PRO A 51 -50.02 5.36 27.53
CA PRO A 51 -49.61 6.24 28.64
C PRO A 51 -49.10 7.62 28.16
N PRO A 52 -49.15 8.65 29.03
CA PRO A 52 -49.01 10.07 28.70
C PRO A 52 -47.55 10.54 28.46
N PRO A 53 -47.37 11.70 27.80
CA PRO A 53 -46.07 12.38 27.68
C PRO A 53 -45.80 13.21 28.94
N ASP A 54 -44.83 12.81 29.75
CA ASP A 54 -44.36 13.62 30.87
C ASP A 54 -43.27 14.60 30.43
N ALA A 55 -43.54 15.87 30.67
CA ALA A 55 -42.66 17.00 30.40
C ALA A 55 -41.59 17.08 31.50
N GLY A 56 -40.39 16.63 31.19
CA GLY A 56 -39.21 16.76 32.04
C GLY A 56 -38.15 17.65 31.39
N THR A 57 -38.37 18.96 31.38
CA THR A 57 -37.33 19.96 31.08
C THR A 57 -36.28 19.98 32.19
N THR A 58 -35.08 19.47 31.90
CA THR A 58 -33.85 19.95 32.53
C THR A 58 -32.86 20.35 31.43
N PRO A 59 -32.44 21.63 31.35
CA PRO A 59 -31.40 22.05 30.44
C PRO A 59 -30.05 21.62 31.03
N VAL A 60 -29.53 20.48 30.58
CA VAL A 60 -28.14 20.12 30.85
C VAL A 60 -27.29 20.90 29.85
N THR A 61 -26.78 22.04 30.30
CA THR A 61 -25.74 22.82 29.65
C THR A 61 -24.64 21.89 29.14
N PRO A 62 -24.41 21.74 27.82
CA PRO A 62 -23.20 21.09 27.35
C PRO A 62 -22.02 21.98 27.75
N PRO A 63 -20.98 21.45 28.41
CA PRO A 63 -19.76 22.21 28.64
C PRO A 63 -19.21 22.68 27.28
N PRO A 64 -18.67 23.91 27.19
CA PRO A 64 -18.13 24.41 25.94
C PRO A 64 -17.11 23.41 25.43
N ALA A 65 -17.37 22.91 24.22
CA ALA A 65 -16.41 22.16 23.44
C ALA A 65 -15.12 22.99 23.44
N SER A 66 -14.14 22.53 24.22
CA SER A 66 -12.76 22.91 24.00
C SER A 66 -12.43 22.32 22.64
N ALA A 67 -12.72 23.10 21.60
CA ALA A 67 -12.05 23.00 20.32
C ALA A 67 -10.58 23.23 20.64
N THR A 68 -9.88 22.16 21.02
CA THR A 68 -8.46 22.07 20.75
C THR A 68 -8.37 21.96 19.25
N VAL A 69 -8.43 23.14 18.65
CA VAL A 69 -7.85 23.47 17.37
C VAL A 69 -6.45 22.89 17.39
N ASN A 70 -6.31 21.64 16.96
CA ASN A 70 -5.03 21.09 16.54
C ASN A 70 -4.82 21.54 15.08
N GLU A 71 -5.08 22.83 14.80
CA GLU A 71 -4.50 23.48 13.65
C GLU A 71 -3.02 23.58 13.93
N ARG A 72 -2.26 22.85 13.12
CA ARG A 72 -1.01 23.35 12.58
C ARG A 72 -0.02 23.76 13.67
N ALA A 73 0.30 22.81 14.55
CA ALA A 73 1.64 22.78 15.10
C ALA A 73 2.60 22.75 13.89
N ALA A 74 3.19 23.91 13.59
CA ALA A 74 4.35 24.02 12.74
C ALA A 74 5.27 22.84 13.08
N ALA A 75 5.53 22.01 12.07
CA ALA A 75 6.21 20.74 12.19
C ALA A 75 7.45 20.91 13.07
N LYS A 76 7.35 20.50 14.34
CA LYS A 76 8.54 20.21 15.13
C LYS A 76 9.18 19.05 14.38
N SER A 77 10.23 19.34 13.60
CA SER A 77 10.96 18.32 12.86
C SER A 77 11.22 17.16 13.80
N ASN A 78 10.63 15.99 13.49
CA ASN A 78 10.90 14.77 14.23
C ASN A 78 12.43 14.60 14.23
N PRO A 79 13.11 14.51 15.38
CA PRO A 79 14.58 14.39 15.41
C PRO A 79 15.07 13.14 14.66
N ALA A 80 14.20 12.15 14.42
CA ALA A 80 14.50 11.03 13.53
C ALA A 80 14.66 11.46 12.06
N ILE A 81 13.79 12.35 11.55
CA ILE A 81 13.86 12.88 10.17
C ILE A 81 15.18 13.62 9.95
N GLU A 82 15.60 14.48 10.88
CA GLU A 82 16.86 15.21 10.74
C GLU A 82 18.07 14.28 10.71
N ARG A 83 18.07 13.21 11.52
CA ARG A 83 19.14 12.18 11.47
C ARG A 83 19.15 11.41 10.16
N VAL A 84 17.97 11.11 9.58
CA VAL A 84 17.88 10.49 8.26
C VAL A 84 18.47 11.42 7.21
N LYS A 85 18.08 12.70 7.22
CA LYS A 85 18.61 13.71 6.29
C LYS A 85 20.12 13.84 6.41
N GLU A 86 20.66 14.01 7.61
CA GLU A 86 22.11 14.14 7.83
C GLU A 86 22.89 12.92 7.33
N ARG A 87 22.40 11.70 7.61
CA ARG A 87 23.01 10.45 7.11
C ARG A 87 22.85 10.30 5.59
N GLY A 88 21.69 10.63 5.04
CA GLY A 88 21.38 10.52 3.62
C GLY A 88 22.21 11.47 2.75
N LEU A 89 22.58 12.63 3.29
CA LEU A 89 23.42 13.60 2.58
C LEU A 89 24.88 13.13 2.39
N LYS A 90 25.32 12.08 3.10
CA LYS A 90 26.66 11.47 2.95
C LYS A 90 26.85 10.67 1.66
N VAL A 91 25.76 10.33 0.97
CA VAL A 91 25.82 9.67 -0.34
C VAL A 91 26.33 10.66 -1.39
N SER A 92 27.15 10.19 -2.34
CA SER A 92 27.62 11.02 -3.43
C SER A 92 26.46 11.53 -4.30
N THR A 93 26.52 12.76 -4.81
CA THR A 93 25.46 13.34 -5.65
C THR A 93 25.16 12.50 -6.88
N LYS A 94 26.21 11.90 -7.49
CA LYS A 94 26.05 11.02 -8.65
C LYS A 94 25.25 9.76 -8.30
N GLU A 95 25.63 9.08 -7.23
CA GLU A 95 24.93 7.86 -6.79
C GLU A 95 23.48 8.15 -6.41
N ARG A 96 23.21 9.29 -5.73
CA ARG A 96 21.85 9.73 -5.44
C ARG A 96 21.01 9.86 -6.71
N ALA A 97 21.51 10.64 -7.67
CA ALA A 97 20.80 10.88 -8.92
C ALA A 97 20.57 9.59 -9.73
N ASP A 98 21.56 8.69 -9.78
CA ASP A 98 21.44 7.42 -10.49
C ASP A 98 20.42 6.48 -9.84
N ILE A 99 20.30 6.48 -8.51
CA ILE A 99 19.32 5.67 -7.77
C ILE A 99 17.92 6.29 -7.84
N ASP A 100 17.81 7.61 -7.61
CA ASP A 100 16.54 8.34 -7.70
C ASP A 100 15.91 8.15 -9.09
N LYS A 101 16.69 8.30 -10.16
CA LYS A 101 16.23 8.07 -11.53
C LYS A 101 15.67 6.65 -11.75
N LYS A 102 16.29 5.64 -11.16
CA LYS A 102 15.83 4.24 -11.30
C LYS A 102 14.54 3.99 -10.52
N LEU A 103 14.40 4.61 -9.35
CA LEU A 103 13.20 4.50 -8.54
C LEU A 103 12.03 5.26 -9.18
N ASP A 104 12.26 6.50 -9.64
CA ASP A 104 11.26 7.29 -10.37
C ASP A 104 10.78 6.57 -11.65
N GLU A 105 11.67 5.82 -12.34
CA GLU A 105 11.28 4.98 -13.47
C GLU A 105 10.32 3.86 -13.07
N ILE A 106 10.61 3.16 -11.97
CA ILE A 106 9.74 2.08 -11.46
C ILE A 106 8.40 2.66 -11.02
N GLU A 107 8.40 3.82 -10.36
CA GLU A 107 7.17 4.51 -9.96
C GLU A 107 6.28 4.81 -11.15
N ARG A 108 6.86 5.37 -12.22
CA ARG A 108 6.14 5.69 -13.45
C ARG A 108 5.57 4.44 -14.12
N GLN A 109 6.30 3.32 -14.12
CA GLN A 109 5.82 2.06 -14.67
C GLN A 109 4.61 1.53 -13.89
N ILE A 110 4.64 1.62 -12.56
CA ILE A 110 3.52 1.21 -11.70
C ILE A 110 2.31 2.14 -11.90
N GLU A 111 2.53 3.44 -12.04
CA GLU A 111 1.43 4.40 -12.28
C GLU A 111 0.79 4.19 -13.67
N ASN A 112 1.60 3.92 -14.69
CA ASN A 112 1.10 3.57 -16.02
C ASN A 112 0.28 2.27 -16.00
N GLU A 113 0.72 1.29 -15.22
CA GLU A 113 -0.04 0.06 -14.99
C GLU A 113 -1.38 0.34 -14.30
N ALA A 114 -1.40 1.20 -13.27
CA ALA A 114 -2.63 1.58 -12.59
C ALA A 114 -3.60 2.31 -13.53
N THR A 115 -3.08 3.19 -14.38
CA THR A 115 -3.85 3.85 -15.43
C THR A 115 -4.44 2.85 -16.44
N SER A 116 -3.70 1.78 -16.76
CA SER A 116 -4.08 0.81 -17.79
C SER A 116 -4.99 -0.31 -17.29
N LYS A 117 -4.75 -0.81 -16.08
CA LYS A 117 -5.46 -1.98 -15.49
C LYS A 117 -6.38 -1.62 -14.33
N GLY A 118 -6.36 -0.37 -13.90
CA GLY A 118 -7.17 0.16 -12.81
C GLY A 118 -6.49 0.11 -11.45
N ASP A 119 -6.77 1.14 -10.65
CA ASP A 119 -6.27 1.32 -9.29
C ASP A 119 -6.53 0.09 -8.40
N ALA A 120 -7.74 -0.48 -8.45
CA ALA A 120 -8.10 -1.62 -7.60
C ALA A 120 -7.24 -2.87 -7.86
N ALA A 121 -6.83 -3.11 -9.11
CA ALA A 121 -6.00 -4.25 -9.46
C ALA A 121 -4.56 -4.10 -8.95
N VAL A 122 -4.01 -2.89 -9.05
CA VAL A 122 -2.68 -2.57 -8.52
C VAL A 122 -2.71 -2.58 -6.99
N ALA A 123 -3.72 -1.97 -6.38
CA ALA A 123 -3.93 -1.95 -4.94
C ALA A 123 -3.98 -3.36 -4.35
N GLY A 124 -4.74 -4.28 -4.95
CA GLY A 124 -4.85 -5.65 -4.49
C GLY A 124 -3.52 -6.41 -4.52
N ARG A 125 -2.70 -6.18 -5.54
CA ARG A 125 -1.37 -6.82 -5.65
C ARG A 125 -0.38 -6.25 -4.65
N ILE A 126 -0.30 -4.93 -4.51
CA ILE A 126 0.58 -4.29 -3.55
C ILE A 126 0.15 -4.65 -2.11
N ALA A 127 -1.14 -4.60 -1.81
CA ALA A 127 -1.65 -4.88 -0.48
C ALA A 127 -1.35 -6.33 -0.06
N GLY A 128 -1.51 -7.30 -0.97
CA GLY A 128 -1.17 -8.70 -0.70
C GLY A 128 0.30 -8.90 -0.33
N GLU A 129 1.19 -8.07 -0.87
CA GLU A 129 2.64 -8.12 -0.61
C GLU A 129 3.01 -7.60 0.78
N PHE A 130 2.39 -6.50 1.20
CA PHE A 130 2.64 -5.92 2.52
C PHE A 130 1.73 -6.47 3.63
N SER A 131 1.01 -7.58 3.37
CA SER A 131 0.03 -8.17 4.30
C SER A 131 -1.06 -7.17 4.75
N MET A 132 -1.48 -6.29 3.83
CA MET A 132 -2.54 -5.29 4.01
C MET A 132 -3.78 -5.66 3.20
N THR A 133 -4.90 -4.97 3.44
CA THR A 133 -6.06 -5.04 2.55
C THR A 133 -5.97 -3.97 1.46
N ALA A 134 -6.57 -4.25 0.29
CA ALA A 134 -6.60 -3.27 -0.81
C ALA A 134 -7.29 -1.96 -0.40
N ASP A 135 -8.32 -2.04 0.43
CA ASP A 135 -9.04 -0.88 0.95
C ASP A 135 -8.17 -0.05 1.89
N ALA A 136 -7.40 -0.68 2.79
CA ALA A 136 -6.49 0.03 3.68
C ALA A 136 -5.39 0.75 2.90
N LEU A 137 -4.81 0.09 1.89
CA LEU A 137 -3.80 0.69 1.04
C LEU A 137 -4.35 1.84 0.19
N THR A 138 -5.59 1.70 -0.31
CA THR A 138 -6.27 2.78 -1.05
C THR A 138 -6.59 3.97 -0.15
N ALA A 139 -7.05 3.72 1.07
CA ALA A 139 -7.30 4.77 2.06
C ALA A 139 -6.00 5.52 2.40
N GLU A 140 -4.89 4.80 2.57
CA GLU A 140 -3.58 5.39 2.81
C GLU A 140 -3.10 6.24 1.62
N ARG A 141 -3.22 5.73 0.39
CA ARG A 141 -2.92 6.50 -0.83
C ARG A 141 -3.71 7.81 -0.88
N ASN A 142 -5.00 7.75 -0.58
CA ASN A 142 -5.88 8.92 -0.57
C ASN A 142 -5.49 9.90 0.54
N GLN A 143 -5.19 9.40 1.74
CA GLN A 143 -4.76 10.21 2.88
C GLN A 143 -3.50 11.03 2.56
N PHE A 144 -2.55 10.45 1.84
CA PHE A 144 -1.29 11.12 1.50
C PHE A 144 -1.26 11.76 0.10
N SER A 145 -2.28 11.52 -0.74
CA SER A 145 -2.37 12.00 -2.12
C SER A 145 -1.13 11.65 -2.95
N ARG A 146 -0.74 10.37 -2.93
CA ARG A 146 0.47 9.84 -3.60
C ARG A 146 0.12 8.86 -4.73
N GLY A 147 1.05 8.67 -5.67
CA GLY A 147 0.91 7.64 -6.71
C GLY A 147 1.13 6.22 -6.16
N TRP A 148 0.72 5.20 -6.90
CA TRP A 148 0.93 3.80 -6.47
C TRP A 148 2.40 3.42 -6.39
N GLY A 149 3.20 3.98 -7.30
CA GLY A 149 4.66 3.85 -7.28
C GLY A 149 5.27 4.35 -5.97
N GLU A 150 4.96 5.59 -5.59
CA GLU A 150 5.50 6.22 -4.37
C GLU A 150 5.07 5.46 -3.10
N ILE A 151 3.82 4.99 -3.04
CA ILE A 151 3.31 4.17 -1.92
C ILE A 151 4.11 2.87 -1.81
N LEU A 152 4.38 2.19 -2.93
CA LEU A 152 5.17 0.97 -2.95
C LEU A 152 6.61 1.21 -2.50
N VAL A 153 7.26 2.26 -2.99
CA VAL A 153 8.64 2.60 -2.57
C VAL A 153 8.67 2.89 -1.07
N ALA A 154 7.75 3.71 -0.58
CA ALA A 154 7.67 4.07 0.84
C ALA A 154 7.47 2.84 1.73
N HIS A 155 6.56 1.92 1.38
CA HIS A 155 6.35 0.68 2.14
C HIS A 155 7.56 -0.25 2.09
N THR A 156 8.21 -0.36 0.94
CA THR A 156 9.44 -1.16 0.80
C THR A 156 10.55 -0.63 1.72
N LEU A 157 10.73 0.69 1.78
CA LEU A 157 11.71 1.32 2.67
C LEU A 157 11.30 1.17 4.14
N PHE A 158 10.02 1.38 4.45
CA PHE A 158 9.48 1.26 5.81
C PHE A 158 9.65 -0.15 6.38
N ALA A 159 9.31 -1.18 5.60
CA ALA A 159 9.43 -2.58 5.99
C ALA A 159 10.88 -3.01 6.31
N ASN A 160 11.87 -2.31 5.71
CA ASN A 160 13.29 -2.60 5.90
C ASN A 160 13.98 -1.65 6.90
N ALA A 161 13.33 -0.55 7.28
CA ALA A 161 13.89 0.42 8.19
C ALA A 161 14.00 -0.15 9.62
N LYS A 162 15.15 0.05 10.25
CA LYS A 162 15.38 -0.28 11.68
C LYS A 162 15.36 0.96 12.58
N SER A 163 14.78 2.05 12.09
CA SER A 163 14.74 3.35 12.76
C SER A 163 13.35 3.68 13.27
N ASP A 164 13.25 4.62 14.21
CA ASP A 164 11.99 5.13 14.76
C ASP A 164 11.19 6.04 13.79
N VAL A 165 11.39 5.85 12.49
CA VAL A 165 10.76 6.65 11.43
C VAL A 165 9.50 5.94 10.98
N THR A 166 8.38 6.63 11.03
CA THR A 166 7.09 6.09 10.58
C THR A 166 6.95 6.16 9.06
N PHE A 167 6.00 5.42 8.49
CA PHE A 167 5.63 5.55 7.09
C PHE A 167 5.25 7.00 6.71
N ALA A 168 4.50 7.68 7.59
CA ALA A 168 4.14 9.09 7.41
C ALA A 168 5.38 10.00 7.39
N ASP A 169 6.38 9.75 8.24
CA ASP A 169 7.64 10.48 8.21
C ASP A 169 8.39 10.27 6.88
N ILE A 170 8.40 9.05 6.33
CA ILE A 170 9.02 8.76 5.01
C ILE A 170 8.37 9.60 3.90
N LEU A 171 7.04 9.62 3.85
CA LEU A 171 6.32 10.44 2.88
C LEU A 171 6.50 11.94 3.14
N GLN A 172 6.53 12.38 4.39
CA GLN A 172 6.84 13.76 4.74
C GLN A 172 8.23 14.17 4.21
N MET A 173 9.23 13.30 4.32
CA MET A 173 10.56 13.55 3.78
C MET A 173 10.55 13.69 2.24
N ARG A 174 9.78 12.83 1.55
CA ARG A 174 9.57 12.94 0.10
C ARG A 174 8.90 14.28 -0.26
N ASN A 175 7.91 14.71 0.51
CA ASN A 175 7.20 15.99 0.32
C ASN A 175 8.12 17.20 0.51
N GLN A 176 9.14 17.08 1.37
CA GLN A 176 10.17 18.10 1.58
C GLN A 176 11.22 18.13 0.45
N GLY A 177 11.04 17.33 -0.60
CA GLY A 177 11.93 17.28 -1.76
C GLY A 177 13.14 16.37 -1.57
N MET A 178 13.18 15.53 -0.52
CA MET A 178 14.24 14.53 -0.41
C MET A 178 14.03 13.40 -1.42
N GLY A 179 15.10 13.08 -2.16
CA GLY A 179 15.15 11.92 -3.05
C GLY A 179 15.09 10.61 -2.26
N TRP A 180 14.60 9.55 -2.91
CA TRP A 180 14.52 8.23 -2.33
C TRP A 180 15.88 7.67 -1.92
N ALA A 181 16.94 7.99 -2.65
CA ALA A 181 18.30 7.60 -2.31
C ALA A 181 18.75 8.23 -0.98
N VAL A 182 18.43 9.50 -0.74
CA VAL A 182 18.73 10.19 0.53
C VAL A 182 17.96 9.54 1.67
N ILE A 183 16.67 9.29 1.47
CA ILE A 183 15.80 8.68 2.49
C ILE A 183 16.30 7.27 2.81
N ALA A 184 16.50 6.41 1.81
CA ALA A 184 16.92 5.03 2.00
C ALA A 184 18.30 4.92 2.70
N HIS A 185 19.30 5.67 2.24
CA HIS A 185 20.59 5.69 2.92
C HIS A 185 20.49 6.28 4.33
N GLY A 186 19.66 7.31 4.50
CA GLY A 186 19.40 7.91 5.80
C GLY A 186 18.73 6.94 6.79
N LEU A 187 17.91 6.01 6.32
CA LEU A 187 17.35 4.89 7.08
C LEU A 187 18.37 3.77 7.34
N GLY A 188 19.58 3.89 6.79
CA GLY A 188 20.66 2.92 6.93
C GLY A 188 20.53 1.73 5.99
N LEU A 189 19.86 1.88 4.85
CA LEU A 189 19.65 0.84 3.85
C LEU A 189 20.75 0.87 2.78
N ARG A 190 21.10 -0.31 2.24
CA ARG A 190 22.06 -0.42 1.13
C ARG A 190 21.42 -0.03 -0.19
N LEU A 191 21.85 1.09 -0.78
CA LEU A 191 21.29 1.63 -2.03
C LEU A 191 21.33 0.63 -3.21
N GLY A 192 22.39 -0.18 -3.29
CA GLY A 192 22.50 -1.22 -4.32
C GLY A 192 21.40 -2.30 -4.24
N GLU A 193 20.86 -2.54 -3.06
CA GLU A 193 19.79 -3.51 -2.81
C GLU A 193 18.41 -2.86 -2.85
N VAL A 194 18.29 -1.57 -2.50
CA VAL A 194 17.02 -0.81 -2.55
C VAL A 194 16.37 -0.89 -3.93
N VAL A 195 17.14 -0.63 -5.00
CA VAL A 195 16.58 -0.69 -6.37
C VAL A 195 16.17 -2.11 -6.73
N GLY A 196 16.91 -3.12 -6.30
CA GLY A 196 16.59 -4.53 -6.56
C GLY A 196 15.31 -4.96 -5.84
N ALA A 197 15.16 -4.57 -4.57
CA ALA A 197 13.97 -4.81 -3.77
C ALA A 197 12.75 -4.12 -4.38
N VAL A 198 12.80 -2.80 -4.59
CA VAL A 198 11.71 -2.03 -5.21
C VAL A 198 11.35 -2.55 -6.60
N LYS A 199 12.33 -2.99 -7.40
CA LYS A 199 12.05 -3.60 -8.70
C LYS A 199 11.33 -4.94 -8.58
N THR A 200 11.67 -5.75 -7.57
CA THR A 200 11.01 -7.03 -7.30
C THR A 200 9.56 -6.77 -6.88
N GLU A 201 9.34 -5.86 -5.95
CA GLU A 201 7.99 -5.44 -5.54
C GLU A 201 7.20 -4.80 -6.69
N GLY A 202 7.85 -3.96 -7.48
CA GLY A 202 7.25 -3.33 -8.65
C GLY A 202 6.77 -4.36 -9.68
N ARG A 203 7.46 -5.49 -9.82
CA ARG A 203 6.98 -6.60 -10.67
C ARG A 203 5.71 -7.23 -10.12
N VAL A 204 5.57 -7.36 -8.80
CA VAL A 204 4.32 -7.82 -8.18
C VAL A 204 3.21 -6.79 -8.44
N ALA A 205 3.47 -5.51 -8.22
CA ALA A 205 2.52 -4.43 -8.50
C ALA A 205 2.07 -4.39 -9.96
N MET A 206 2.97 -4.67 -10.90
CA MET A 206 2.67 -4.76 -12.35
C MET A 206 2.03 -6.09 -12.79
N GLY A 207 1.82 -7.04 -11.86
CA GLY A 207 1.30 -8.37 -12.17
C GLY A 207 2.27 -9.24 -13.00
N LEU A 208 3.56 -8.90 -13.02
CA LEU A 208 4.64 -9.63 -13.68
C LEU A 208 5.29 -10.69 -12.77
N ALA A 209 4.89 -10.73 -11.51
CA ALA A 209 5.27 -11.71 -10.51
C ALA A 209 4.10 -11.93 -9.54
N LYS A 210 4.07 -13.11 -8.92
CA LYS A 210 3.14 -13.39 -7.82
C LYS A 210 3.77 -12.89 -6.52
N GLY A 211 3.02 -12.13 -5.73
CA GLY A 211 3.47 -11.69 -4.41
C GLY A 211 3.59 -12.88 -3.46
N ASP A 212 4.60 -12.85 -2.60
CA ASP A 212 4.84 -13.86 -1.57
C ASP A 212 4.42 -13.39 -0.16
N GLY A 213 3.93 -12.14 -0.07
CA GLY A 213 3.44 -11.54 1.17
C GLY A 213 4.57 -11.11 2.10
N LYS A 214 5.79 -10.98 1.59
CA LYS A 214 6.99 -10.63 2.34
C LYS A 214 7.80 -9.61 1.55
N PRO A 215 7.86 -8.36 2.04
CA PRO A 215 8.66 -7.33 1.41
C PRO A 215 10.11 -7.78 1.21
N ALA A 216 10.66 -7.54 0.03
CA ALA A 216 12.03 -7.86 -0.31
C ALA A 216 12.99 -7.27 0.72
N THR A 217 13.87 -8.12 1.23
CA THR A 217 14.81 -7.76 2.29
C THR A 217 15.94 -6.92 1.74
N ILE A 218 16.15 -5.75 2.34
CA ILE A 218 17.28 -4.84 2.09
C ILE A 218 18.17 -4.86 3.33
N HIS A 219 19.44 -5.20 3.15
CA HIS A 219 20.37 -5.25 4.25
C HIS A 219 20.77 -3.84 4.70
N ALA A 220 21.07 -3.73 5.99
CA ALA A 220 21.58 -2.50 6.55
C ALA A 220 22.98 -2.18 5.98
N SER A 221 23.24 -0.89 5.70
CA SER A 221 24.56 -0.38 5.39
C SER A 221 25.42 -0.49 6.65
N THR A 222 26.32 -1.48 6.68
CA THR A 222 27.23 -1.67 7.81
C THR A 222 28.24 -0.53 7.80
N GLY A 223 28.05 0.46 8.67
CA GLY A 223 28.94 1.61 8.81
C GLY A 223 30.26 1.22 9.48
N ALA A 224 31.16 0.56 8.74
CA ALA A 224 32.57 0.41 9.07
C ALA A 224 33.35 -0.02 7.82
N ASN A 225 34.14 0.88 7.24
CA ASN A 225 35.38 0.59 6.49
C ASN A 225 35.44 -0.72 5.66
N ALA A 226 34.43 -1.03 4.84
CA ALA A 226 34.62 -1.97 3.75
C ALA A 226 35.20 -1.19 2.57
N LYS A 227 36.53 -1.08 2.56
CA LYS A 227 37.35 -0.58 1.47
C LYS A 227 36.75 -1.00 0.12
N ALA A 228 36.47 -0.01 -0.72
CA ALA A 228 36.16 -0.19 -2.12
C ALA A 228 37.22 -1.10 -2.76
N GLY A 229 36.77 -2.25 -3.27
CA GLY A 229 37.65 -3.26 -3.84
C GLY A 229 36.94 -4.45 -4.46
N ALA A 230 35.65 -4.36 -4.79
CA ALA A 230 35.01 -5.37 -5.63
C ALA A 230 35.11 -4.93 -7.09
N LYS A 231 36.28 -5.20 -7.71
CA LYS A 231 36.34 -5.30 -9.17
C LYS A 231 35.37 -6.41 -9.57
N VAL A 232 34.23 -6.05 -10.12
CA VAL A 232 33.45 -6.93 -10.98
C VAL A 232 34.31 -7.19 -12.22
N ASN A 233 35.16 -8.20 -12.13
CA ASN A 233 35.85 -8.72 -13.30
C ASN A 233 34.96 -9.80 -13.90
N ALA A 234 34.41 -9.48 -15.06
CA ALA A 234 33.78 -10.44 -15.94
C ALA A 234 34.78 -11.53 -16.32
N GLY A 235 34.33 -12.79 -16.28
CA GLY A 235 34.96 -13.90 -16.98
C GLY A 235 36.09 -14.61 -16.24
N LYS A 236 35.79 -15.78 -15.68
CA LYS A 236 36.56 -16.99 -16.02
C LYS A 236 35.78 -18.27 -15.72
N THR A 237 35.67 -19.07 -16.76
CA THR A 237 35.31 -20.48 -16.81
C THR A 237 36.16 -21.34 -15.85
N SER A 238 35.51 -22.21 -15.10
CA SER A 238 36.05 -23.43 -14.46
C SER A 238 34.89 -24.42 -14.42
N THR A 239 34.74 -25.35 -15.36
CA THR A 239 35.47 -26.62 -15.54
C THR A 239 35.72 -27.38 -14.23
N SER A 240 35.20 -28.62 -14.19
CA SER A 240 35.36 -29.71 -13.20
C SER A 240 34.61 -29.50 -11.87
N ALA A 241 33.90 -30.46 -11.28
CA ALA A 241 33.64 -31.89 -11.50
C ALA A 241 32.23 -32.14 -10.92
N GLY A 242 31.35 -32.98 -11.46
CA GLY A 242 31.55 -34.38 -11.78
C GLY A 242 31.12 -35.25 -10.60
N THR A 243 29.80 -35.47 -10.41
CA THR A 243 29.20 -36.71 -9.87
C THR A 243 27.69 -36.64 -10.14
N GLY A 244 27.29 -36.99 -11.36
CA GLY A 244 25.90 -37.27 -11.72
C GLY A 244 25.77 -38.77 -11.89
N ILE A 245 25.03 -39.42 -10.99
CA ILE A 245 24.60 -40.82 -11.15
C ILE A 245 23.42 -40.78 -12.12
N GLY A 246 23.71 -41.00 -13.40
CA GLY A 246 22.71 -41.18 -14.46
C GLY A 246 22.67 -42.64 -14.86
N VAL A 247 21.59 -43.33 -14.50
CA VAL A 247 21.26 -44.68 -14.95
C VAL A 247 20.96 -44.62 -16.45
N GLY A 248 21.87 -45.15 -17.27
CA GLY A 248 21.67 -45.35 -18.70
C GLY A 248 20.81 -46.60 -18.93
N VAL A 249 19.67 -46.42 -19.58
CA VAL A 249 18.89 -47.50 -20.20
C VAL A 249 19.24 -47.46 -21.69
N ASP A 250 19.97 -48.46 -22.16
CA ASP A 250 20.16 -48.73 -23.58
C ASP A 250 18.83 -49.21 -24.18
N ILE A 251 18.32 -48.47 -25.17
CA ILE A 251 17.26 -48.97 -26.06
C ILE A 251 17.83 -49.03 -27.48
N ASP A 252 18.04 -50.27 -27.89
CA ASP A 252 18.35 -50.80 -29.20
C ASP A 252 17.68 -50.04 -30.36
N LYS A 253 18.49 -49.69 -31.37
CA LYS A 253 18.04 -49.15 -32.65
C LYS A 253 18.11 -50.23 -33.71
N ALA A 254 17.02 -50.99 -33.83
CA ALA A 254 16.76 -51.89 -34.96
C ALA A 254 15.80 -51.26 -35.98
N ALA A 255 16.00 -51.61 -37.26
CA ALA A 255 15.19 -51.32 -38.45
C ALA A 255 15.37 -49.89 -39.04
N LYS A 256 15.45 -49.66 -40.35
CA LYS A 256 15.15 -50.45 -41.56
C LYS A 256 15.76 -49.68 -42.75
N GLY A 257 16.26 -50.36 -43.78
CA GLY A 257 16.79 -49.67 -44.96
C GLY A 257 17.08 -50.59 -46.14
N THR A 258 16.02 -51.07 -46.77
CA THR A 258 15.96 -51.69 -48.10
C THR A 258 16.58 -50.83 -49.19
N LYS A 259 17.50 -51.39 -49.98
CA LYS A 259 17.39 -51.54 -51.46
C LYS A 259 18.51 -52.42 -51.98
#